data_AF-A0A9D7SW34-F1
#
_entry.id   AF-A0A9D7SW34-F1
#
_cell.length_a   1.000
_cell.length_b   1.000
_cell.length_c   1.000
_cell.angle_alpha   90.00
_cell.angle_beta   90.00
_cell.angle_gamma   90.00
#
_symmetry.space_group_name_H-M   'P 1'
#
loop_
_entity.id
_entity.type
_entity.pdbx_description
1 polymer ?
#
loop_
_entity_poly.entity_id
_entity_poly.type
_entity_poly.pdbx_seq_one_letter_code
_entity_poly.pdbx_strand_id
1 'polypeptide(L)'
;MKEGNTDHWIITLDSIKMMDSKMIVPGHGPVGSKSDIDVMENYFKQIFETALAYKNKGMSPEQDESLSSPASYYSWLLSMFYKYNVIYAYGLLH
;
A
#
# COMPACT_ATOMS: atom_id res chain seq x y z
N MET A 1 -2.51 -3.32 -16.64
CA MET A 1 -2.19 -3.09 -15.21
C MET A 1 -1.76 -4.41 -14.62
N LYS A 2 -0.78 -4.44 -13.72
CA LYS A 2 -0.53 -5.65 -12.92
C LYS A 2 -1.60 -5.65 -11.83
N GLU A 3 -2.36 -6.74 -11.74
CA GLU A 3 -3.32 -6.94 -10.66
C GLU A 3 -2.55 -7.31 -9.38
N GLY A 4 -2.93 -6.71 -8.25
CA GLY A 4 -2.35 -6.99 -6.95
C GLY A 4 -3.43 -7.54 -6.03
N ASN A 5 -3.25 -8.74 -5.48
CA ASN A 5 -4.13 -9.26 -4.43
C ASN A 5 -3.67 -8.69 -3.08
N THR A 6 -4.22 -7.53 -2.72
CA THR A 6 -3.86 -6.77 -1.52
C THR A 6 -4.17 -7.50 -0.22
N ASP A 7 -5.24 -8.31 -0.17
CA ASP A 7 -5.56 -9.13 1.01
C ASP A 7 -4.49 -10.21 1.24
N HIS A 8 -4.07 -10.88 0.16
CA HIS A 8 -3.02 -11.89 0.25
C HIS A 8 -1.66 -11.27 0.58
N TRP A 9 -1.42 -10.02 0.18
CA TRP A 9 -0.24 -9.26 0.58
C TRP A 9 -0.16 -9.08 2.10
N ILE A 10 -1.25 -8.66 2.76
CA ILE A 10 -1.27 -8.47 4.21
C ILE A 10 -0.95 -9.78 4.94
N ILE A 11 -1.59 -10.88 4.55
CA ILE A 11 -1.35 -12.22 5.12
C ILE A 11 0.12 -12.65 4.94
N THR A 12 0.71 -12.32 3.79
CA THR A 12 2.12 -12.64 3.51
C THR A 12 3.05 -11.81 4.40
N LEU A 13 2.77 -10.52 4.61
CA LEU A 13 3.55 -9.66 5.51
C LEU A 13 3.46 -10.15 6.96
N ASP A 14 2.27 -10.59 7.41
CA ASP A 14 2.09 -11.21 8.72
C ASP A 14 2.94 -12.47 8.89
N SER A 15 2.96 -13.33 7.86
CA SER A 15 3.79 -14.53 7.85
C SER A 15 5.28 -14.21 7.97
N ILE A 16 5.75 -13.14 7.30
CA ILE A 16 7.14 -12.68 7.40
C ILE A 16 7.46 -12.18 8.82
N LYS A 17 6.56 -11.44 9.47
CA LYS A 17 6.76 -10.95 10.84
C LYS A 17 6.92 -12.08 11.85
N MET A 18 6.23 -13.20 11.64
CA MET A 18 6.30 -14.40 12.49
C MET A 18 7.63 -15.16 12.38
N MET A 19 8.42 -14.96 11.33
CA MET A 19 9.73 -15.60 11.19
C MET A 19 10.75 -15.01 12.15
N ASP A 20 11.69 -15.79 12.68
CA ASP A 20 12.82 -15.27 13.49
C ASP A 20 13.91 -14.63 12.61
N SER A 21 13.54 -13.62 11.83
CA SER A 21 14.44 -12.91 10.91
C SER A 21 15.08 -11.70 11.60
N LYS A 22 16.40 -11.57 11.44
CA LYS A 22 17.18 -10.41 11.93
C LYS A 22 17.35 -9.31 10.88
N MET A 23 17.28 -9.68 9.61
CA MET A 23 17.45 -8.78 8.46
C MET A 23 16.48 -9.17 7.35
N ILE A 24 16.01 -8.17 6.61
CA ILE A 24 15.16 -8.34 5.42
C ILE A 24 15.96 -7.85 4.23
N VAL A 25 16.18 -8.72 3.25
CA VAL A 25 16.86 -8.37 1.99
C VAL A 25 15.80 -8.25 0.89
N PRO A 26 15.40 -7.04 0.49
CA PRO A 26 14.39 -6.86 -0.54
C PRO A 26 14.97 -7.12 -1.93
N GLY A 27 14.09 -7.32 -2.93
CA GLY A 27 14.53 -7.39 -4.33
C GLY A 27 15.12 -6.06 -4.85
N HIS A 28 14.69 -4.94 -4.27
CA HIS A 28 15.19 -3.59 -4.55
C HIS A 28 15.27 -2.75 -3.27
N GLY A 29 16.21 -1.81 -3.24
CA GLY A 29 16.43 -0.94 -2.09
C GLY A 29 17.47 -1.50 -1.10
N PRO A 30 17.69 -0.80 0.02
CA PRO A 30 18.65 -1.22 1.03
C PRO A 30 18.15 -2.43 1.83
N VAL A 31 19.09 -3.15 2.46
CA VAL A 31 18.76 -4.16 3.47
C VAL A 31 18.06 -3.48 4.64
N GLY A 32 16.94 -4.05 5.06
CA GLY A 32 16.07 -3.53 6.11
C GLY A 32 15.90 -4.48 7.27
N SER A 33 14.87 -4.21 8.07
CA SER A 33 14.48 -4.97 9.25
C SER A 33 12.98 -5.27 9.23
N LYS A 34 12.48 -5.93 10.29
CA LYS A 34 11.05 -6.18 10.44
C LYS A 34 10.21 -4.90 10.50
N SER A 35 10.76 -3.78 10.96
CA SER A 35 10.02 -2.50 10.97
C SER A 35 9.61 -2.06 9.56
N ASP A 36 10.39 -2.41 8.55
CA ASP A 36 10.06 -2.05 7.15
C ASP A 36 8.84 -2.86 6.64
N ILE A 37 8.60 -4.04 7.22
CA ILE A 37 7.39 -4.84 6.96
C ILE A 37 6.16 -4.12 7.52
N ASP A 38 6.25 -3.55 8.72
CA ASP A 38 5.15 -2.78 9.34
C ASP A 38 4.83 -1.53 8.52
N VAL A 39 5.84 -0.85 7.96
CA VAL A 39 5.64 0.31 7.07
C VAL A 39 4.91 -0.12 5.79
N MET A 40 5.28 -1.26 5.19
CA MET A 40 4.57 -1.79 4.02
C MET A 40 3.13 -2.20 4.33
N GLU A 41 2.87 -2.80 5.48
CA GLU A 41 1.51 -3.14 5.91
C GLU A 41 0.65 -1.87 6.07
N ASN A 42 1.20 -0.83 6.71
CA ASN A 42 0.52 0.45 6.87
C ASN A 42 0.24 1.14 5.52
N TYR A 43 1.10 0.95 4.53
CA TYR A 43 0.87 1.45 3.16
C TYR A 43 -0.37 0.82 2.55
N PHE A 44 -0.52 -0.51 2.61
CA PHE A 44 -1.70 -1.19 2.11
C PHE A 44 -2.97 -0.78 2.86
N LYS A 45 -2.93 -0.68 4.19
CA LYS A 45 -4.06 -0.20 4.99
C LYS A 45 -4.51 1.20 4.56
N GLN A 46 -3.58 2.13 4.39
CA GLN A 46 -3.90 3.50 3.97
C GLN A 46 -4.51 3.56 2.56
N ILE A 47 -4.08 2.71 1.63
CA ILE A 47 -4.71 2.61 0.30
C ILE A 47 -6.20 2.25 0.46
N PHE A 48 -6.52 1.22 1.24
CA PHE A 48 -7.89 0.78 1.46
C PHE A 48 -8.73 1.80 2.22
N GLU A 49 -8.19 2.40 3.27
CA GLU A 49 -8.86 3.47 4.03
C GLU A 49 -9.18 4.67 3.14
N THR A 50 -8.24 5.05 2.28
CA THR A 50 -8.45 6.14 1.32
C THR A 50 -9.55 5.77 0.32
N ALA A 51 -9.50 4.57 -0.26
CA ALA A 51 -10.52 4.08 -1.19
C ALA A 51 -11.91 4.03 -0.55
N LEU A 52 -12.01 3.55 0.70
CA LEU A 52 -13.24 3.51 1.47
C LEU A 52 -13.77 4.92 1.75
N ALA A 53 -12.89 5.87 2.06
CA ALA A 53 -13.27 7.27 2.26
C ALA A 53 -13.88 7.89 0.99
N TYR A 54 -13.37 7.55 -0.20
CA TYR A 54 -13.99 7.96 -1.47
C TYR A 54 -15.37 7.31 -1.67
N LYS A 55 -15.50 6.01 -1.41
CA LYS A 55 -16.79 5.30 -1.50
C LYS A 55 -17.85 5.92 -0.60
N ASN A 56 -17.50 6.17 0.65
CA ASN A 56 -18.41 6.77 1.64
C ASN A 56 -18.86 8.18 1.26
N LYS A 57 -18.05 8.91 0.48
CA LYS A 57 -18.39 10.23 -0.05
C LYS A 57 -19.12 10.19 -1.39
N GLY A 58 -19.28 9.02 -2.01
CA GLY A 58 -19.82 8.89 -3.36
C GLY A 58 -18.95 9.56 -4.44
N MET A 59 -17.64 9.67 -4.19
CA MET A 59 -16.69 10.33 -5.08
C MET A 59 -15.79 9.30 -5.78
N SER A 60 -15.35 9.62 -6.99
CA SER A 60 -14.41 8.80 -7.77
C SER A 60 -12.96 9.29 -7.53
N PRO A 61 -12.05 8.45 -7.01
CA PRO A 61 -10.63 8.82 -6.84
C PRO A 61 -9.90 9.06 -8.18
N GLU A 62 -10.41 8.53 -9.29
CA GLU A 62 -9.89 8.77 -10.63
C GLU A 62 -9.95 10.26 -11.00
N GLN A 63 -11.03 10.94 -10.58
CA GLN A 63 -11.29 12.34 -10.90
C GLN A 63 -10.57 13.34 -9.98
N ASP A 64 -9.96 12.86 -8.88
CA ASP A 64 -9.21 13.73 -7.97
C ASP A 64 -7.75 13.85 -8.42
N GLU A 65 -7.39 14.98 -9.03
CA GLU A 65 -6.01 15.27 -9.44
C GLU A 65 -5.08 15.67 -8.28
N SER A 66 -5.64 15.96 -7.11
CA SER A 66 -4.87 16.26 -5.90
C SER A 66 -4.50 15.00 -5.12
N LEU A 67 -5.11 13.86 -5.43
CA LEU A 67 -4.82 12.58 -4.79
C LEU A 67 -3.36 12.17 -5.05
N SER A 68 -2.57 12.26 -3.99
CA SER A 68 -1.14 11.93 -3.97
C SER A 68 -0.83 11.02 -2.79
N SER A 69 0.38 10.44 -2.76
CA SER A 69 0.78 9.57 -1.66
C SER A 69 0.85 10.33 -0.33
N PRO A 70 0.52 9.72 0.80
CA PRO A 70 0.81 10.28 2.12
C PRO A 70 2.29 10.67 2.28
N ALA A 71 2.56 11.68 3.11
CA ALA A 71 3.91 12.23 3.28
C ALA A 71 4.96 11.19 3.72
N SER A 72 4.55 10.17 4.47
CA SER A 72 5.39 9.04 4.88
C SER A 72 5.98 8.24 3.71
N TYR A 73 5.40 8.37 2.51
CA TYR A 73 5.79 7.60 1.32
C TYR A 73 6.37 8.47 0.20
N TYR A 74 6.52 9.79 0.38
CA TYR A 74 7.02 10.66 -0.70
C TYR A 74 8.40 10.29 -1.21
N SER A 75 9.28 9.80 -0.34
CA SER A 75 10.65 9.39 -0.69
C SER A 75 10.72 8.03 -1.39
N TRP A 76 9.62 7.30 -1.49
CA TRP A 76 9.61 6.01 -2.17
C TRP A 76 9.79 6.20 -3.67
N LEU A 77 10.64 5.37 -4.28
CA LEU A 77 10.97 5.44 -5.71
C LEU A 77 9.73 5.46 -6.61
N LEU A 78 8.66 4.81 -6.18
CA LEU A 78 7.42 4.61 -6.93
C LEU A 78 6.20 5.22 -6.22
N SER A 79 6.39 6.28 -5.42
CA SER A 79 5.32 6.97 -4.67
C SER A 79 4.19 7.47 -5.57
N MET A 80 4.50 7.84 -6.82
CA MET A 80 3.55 8.22 -7.86
C MET A 80 2.46 7.16 -8.15
N PHE A 81 2.69 5.89 -7.81
CA PHE A 81 1.71 4.82 -8.02
C PHE A 81 0.60 4.78 -6.96
N TYR A 82 0.68 5.58 -5.90
CA TYR A 82 -0.33 5.58 -4.84
C TYR A 82 -1.74 5.84 -5.36
N LYS A 83 -1.95 6.87 -6.20
CA LYS A 83 -3.26 7.18 -6.80
C LYS A 83 -3.84 5.97 -7.54
N TYR A 84 -3.02 5.30 -8.36
CA TYR A 84 -3.45 4.13 -9.12
C TYR A 84 -3.79 2.94 -8.23
N ASN A 85 -3.08 2.75 -7.12
CA ASN A 85 -3.40 1.71 -6.15
C ASN A 85 -4.72 1.99 -5.40
N VAL A 86 -5.00 3.26 -5.07
CA VAL A 86 -6.28 3.69 -4.48
C VAL A 86 -7.43 3.48 -5.46
N ILE A 87 -7.25 3.87 -6.73
CA ILE A 87 -8.22 3.63 -7.82
C ILE A 87 -8.55 2.13 -7.94
N TYR A 88 -7.51 1.29 -7.94
CA TYR A 88 -7.70 -0.16 -8.01
C TYR A 88 -8.46 -0.69 -6.79
N ALA A 89 -8.03 -0.32 -5.58
CA ALA A 89 -8.71 -0.72 -4.34
C ALA A 89 -10.16 -0.25 -4.28
N TYR A 90 -10.45 0.97 -4.75
CA TYR A 90 -11.81 1.51 -4.85
C TYR A 90 -12.72 0.63 -5.73
N GLY A 91 -12.19 0.08 -6.84
CA GLY A 91 -12.90 -0.85 -7.71
C GLY A 91 -13.24 -2.19 -7.06
N LEU A 92 -12.52 -2.60 -6.02
CA LEU A 92 -12.76 -3.85 -5.28
C LEU A 92 -13.83 -3.71 -4.18
N LEU A 93 -14.16 -2.49 -3.77
CA LEU A 93 -15.15 -2.22 -2.72
C LEU A 93 -16.57 -2.23 -3.32
N HIS A 94 -17.42 -3.13 -2.83
CA HIS A 94 -18.84 -3.26 -3.20
C HIS A 94 -19.75 -2.34 -2.39
#